data_AF-A0A3D8Y9B9-F1
#
_entry.id   AF-A0A3D8Y9B9-F1
#
_cell.length_a   1.000
_cell.length_b   1.000
_cell.length_c   1.000
_cell.angle_alpha   90.00
_cell.angle_beta   90.00
_cell.angle_gamma   90.00
#
_symmetry.space_group_name_H-M   'P 1'
#
loop_
_entity.id
_entity.type
_entity.pdbx_description
1 polymer ?
#
loop_
_entity_poly.entity_id
_entity_poly.type
_entity_poly.pdbx_seq_one_letter_code
_entity_poly.pdbx_strand_id
1 'polypeptide(L)'
;MQIELVTKEDLQLFRQQLLGDLKLLMNTSEPKASEWLKSAEVRKFLKISAGTLQNLRIAGVLKPVKIGGLLYYRSRDIEDLLNKKA
;
A
#
# COMPACT_ATOMS: atom_id res chain seq x y z
N MET A 1 15.27 20.77 -46.97
CA MET A 1 14.23 20.09 -46.19
C MET A 1 14.67 18.64 -46.05
N GLN A 2 15.16 18.23 -44.88
CA GLN A 2 15.48 16.83 -44.62
C GLN A 2 14.18 16.10 -44.32
N ILE A 3 13.90 15.03 -45.07
CA ILE A 3 12.73 14.20 -44.88
C ILE A 3 13.20 13.01 -44.06
N GLU A 4 12.82 12.98 -42.78
CA GLU A 4 13.00 11.81 -41.93
C GLU A 4 11.83 10.86 -42.16
N LEU A 5 12.11 9.66 -42.68
CA LEU A 5 11.13 8.60 -42.85
C LEU A 5 11.02 7.81 -41.55
N VAL A 6 9.84 7.88 -40.92
CA VAL A 6 9.49 7.06 -39.76
C VAL A 6 8.95 5.71 -40.24
N THR A 7 9.54 4.62 -39.74
CA THR A 7 9.08 3.26 -40.03
C THR A 7 7.99 2.81 -39.06
N LYS A 8 7.28 1.72 -39.38
CA LYS A 8 6.29 1.13 -38.47
C LYS A 8 6.97 0.57 -37.22
N GLU A 9 8.17 0.02 -37.38
CA GLU A 9 9.01 -0.48 -36.31
C GLU A 9 9.39 0.62 -35.32
N ASP A 10 9.73 1.83 -35.80
CA ASP A 10 10.03 2.98 -34.94
C ASP A 10 8.83 3.35 -34.05
N LEU A 11 7.62 3.33 -34.62
CA LEU A 11 6.39 3.56 -33.86
C LEU A 11 6.11 2.46 -32.83
N GLN A 12 6.44 1.21 -33.15
CA GLN A 12 6.33 0.10 -32.20
C GLN A 12 7.31 0.23 -31.04
N LEU A 13 8.56 0.59 -31.32
CA LEU A 13 9.59 0.87 -30.32
C LEU A 13 9.18 2.02 -29.40
N PHE A 14 8.72 3.12 -29.99
CA PHE A 14 8.23 4.28 -29.24
C PHE A 14 7.05 3.90 -28.33
N ARG A 15 6.07 3.14 -28.85
CA ARG A 15 4.94 2.65 -28.04
C ARG A 15 5.41 1.82 -26.86
N GLN A 16 6.36 0.91 -27.06
CA GLN A 16 6.87 0.05 -26.00
C GLN A 16 7.60 0.85 -24.91
N GLN A 17 8.47 1.79 -25.31
CA GLN A 17 9.14 2.70 -24.37
C GLN A 17 8.14 3.56 -23.61
N LEU A 18 7.22 4.21 -24.31
CA LEU A 18 6.20 5.08 -23.69
C LEU A 18 5.36 4.31 -22.67
N LEU A 19 4.90 3.09 -23.00
CA LEU A 19 4.14 2.27 -22.06
C LEU A 19 4.99 1.77 -20.88
N GLY A 20 6.29 1.53 -21.08
CA GLY A 20 7.24 1.22 -20.01
C GLY A 20 7.40 2.39 -19.03
N ASP A 21 7.62 3.58 -19.57
CA ASP A 21 7.78 4.81 -18.79
C ASP A 21 6.51 5.14 -18.01
N LEU A 22 5.33 5.01 -18.65
CA LEU A 22 4.05 5.19 -17.98
C LEU A 22 3.85 4.18 -16.85
N LYS A 23 4.25 2.91 -17.01
CA LYS A 23 4.20 1.93 -15.92
C LYS A 23 5.12 2.31 -14.76
N LEU A 24 6.30 2.87 -15.03
CA LEU A 24 7.20 3.35 -13.97
C LEU A 24 6.62 4.54 -13.21
N LEU A 25 5.98 5.47 -13.93
CA LEU A 25 5.29 6.61 -13.33
C LEU A 25 4.06 6.20 -12.52
N MET A 26 3.34 5.16 -12.96
CA MET A 26 2.20 4.58 -12.23
C MET A 26 2.63 3.70 -11.06
N ASN A 27 3.86 3.16 -11.08
CA ASN A 27 4.53 2.59 -9.92
C ASN A 27 5.03 3.70 -8.98
N THR A 28 4.20 4.71 -8.72
CA THR A 28 4.15 5.30 -7.39
C THR A 28 3.82 4.15 -6.46
N SER A 29 4.86 3.49 -5.95
CA SER A 29 4.75 2.62 -4.80
C SER A 29 3.87 3.40 -3.84
N GLU A 30 2.65 2.93 -3.61
CA GLU A 30 1.96 3.26 -2.38
C GLU A 30 3.04 3.15 -1.31
N PRO A 31 3.31 4.22 -0.54
CA PRO A 31 4.41 4.21 0.41
C PRO A 31 4.19 2.95 1.21
N LYS A 32 5.05 1.92 1.00
CA LYS A 32 4.86 0.57 1.52
C LYS A 32 4.43 0.78 2.93
N ALA A 33 3.14 0.55 3.22
CA ALA A 33 2.57 0.94 4.49
C ALA A 33 3.52 0.39 5.53
N SER A 34 4.12 1.30 6.33
CA SER A 34 5.17 0.94 7.28
C SER A 34 4.78 -0.39 7.87
N GLU A 35 5.63 -1.41 7.70
CA GLU A 35 5.28 -2.81 8.00
C GLU A 35 4.60 -2.93 9.37
N TRP A 36 4.96 -2.00 10.26
CA TRP A 36 4.38 -1.75 11.55
C TRP A 36 3.63 -0.42 11.63
N LEU A 37 2.39 -0.49 12.07
CA LEU A 37 1.50 0.63 12.36
C LEU A 37 1.37 0.82 13.88
N LYS A 38 1.39 2.06 14.34
CA LYS A 38 1.07 2.44 15.73
C LYS A 38 -0.44 2.45 15.95
N SER A 39 -0.84 2.42 17.22
CA SER A 39 -2.26 2.48 17.61
C SER A 39 -3.04 3.68 17.03
N ALA A 40 -2.39 4.81 16.74
CA ALA A 40 -3.05 5.95 16.09
C ALA A 40 -3.32 5.70 14.60
N GLU A 41 -2.38 5.06 13.92
CA GLU A 41 -2.46 4.75 12.48
C GLU A 41 -3.50 3.65 12.24
N VAL A 42 -3.52 2.60 13.08
CA VAL A 42 -4.54 1.55 13.00
C VAL A 42 -5.95 2.10 13.18
N ARG A 43 -6.16 3.03 14.13
CA ARG A 43 -7.47 3.68 14.32
C ARG A 43 -7.89 4.48 13.10
N LYS A 44 -6.97 5.21 12.49
CA LYS A 44 -7.22 6.00 11.28
C LYS A 44 -7.53 5.09 10.08
N PHE A 45 -6.78 4.00 9.94
CA PHE A 45 -6.93 3.04 8.84
C PHE A 45 -8.26 2.28 8.91
N LEU A 46 -8.59 1.70 10.07
CA LEU A 46 -9.83 0.96 10.28
C LEU A 46 -11.05 1.86 10.56
N LYS A 47 -10.86 3.18 10.71
CA LYS A 47 -11.89 4.15 11.08
C LYS A 47 -12.61 3.78 12.39
N ILE A 48 -11.86 3.41 13.42
CA ILE A 48 -12.39 2.96 14.72
C ILE A 48 -11.94 3.82 15.89
N SER A 49 -12.70 3.78 16.99
CA SER A 49 -12.36 4.43 18.25
C SER A 49 -11.24 3.70 19.01
N ALA A 50 -10.66 4.37 20.03
CA ALA A 50 -9.67 3.75 20.91
C ALA A 50 -10.25 2.57 21.71
N GLY A 51 -11.51 2.67 22.15
CA GLY A 51 -12.20 1.59 22.85
C GLY A 51 -12.42 0.37 21.96
N THR A 52 -12.80 0.58 20.69
CA THR A 52 -12.92 -0.52 19.72
C THR A 52 -11.58 -1.20 19.48
N LEU A 53 -10.49 -0.44 19.31
CA LEU A 53 -9.15 -1.03 19.16
C LEU A 53 -8.71 -1.78 20.43
N GLN A 54 -9.12 -1.33 21.62
CA GLN A 54 -8.90 -2.08 22.86
C GLN A 54 -9.68 -3.39 22.88
N ASN A 55 -10.95 -3.38 22.49
CA ASN A 55 -11.77 -4.60 22.42
C ASN A 55 -11.17 -5.62 21.43
N LEU A 56 -10.68 -5.17 20.27
CA LEU A 56 -10.01 -6.05 19.30
C LEU A 56 -8.75 -6.70 19.87
N ARG A 57 -8.01 -6.00 20.74
CA ARG A 57 -6.85 -6.56 21.45
C ARG A 57 -7.27 -7.58 22.51
N ILE A 58 -8.26 -7.24 23.34
CA ILE A 58 -8.77 -8.13 24.40
C ILE A 58 -9.35 -9.41 23.80
N ALA A 59 -10.09 -9.29 22.69
CA ALA A 59 -10.64 -10.42 21.96
C ALA A 59 -9.59 -11.26 21.21
N GLY A 60 -8.31 -10.85 21.21
CA GLY A 60 -7.22 -11.56 20.53
C GLY A 60 -7.27 -11.47 19.00
N VAL A 61 -8.15 -10.63 18.45
CA VAL A 61 -8.34 -10.42 17.00
C VAL A 61 -7.15 -9.65 16.42
N LEU A 62 -6.65 -8.65 17.15
CA LEU A 62 -5.41 -7.94 16.82
C LEU A 62 -4.35 -8.21 17.89
N LYS A 63 -3.19 -8.72 17.47
CA LYS A 63 -2.08 -9.04 18.37
C LYS A 63 -0.96 -8.01 18.24
N PRO A 64 -0.89 -7.01 19.13
CA PRO A 64 0.16 -6.00 19.06
C PRO A 64 1.49 -6.55 19.56
N VAL A 65 2.58 -5.98 19.04
CA VAL A 65 3.94 -6.12 19.58
C VAL A 65 4.27 -4.87 20.39
N LYS A 66 4.79 -5.04 21.60
CA LYS A 66 5.19 -3.94 22.48
C LYS A 66 6.69 -3.66 22.33
N ILE A 67 7.04 -2.44 21.95
CA ILE A 67 8.43 -1.98 21.80
C ILE A 67 8.55 -0.63 22.51
N GLY A 68 9.40 -0.51 23.53
CA GLY A 68 9.62 0.77 24.24
C GLY A 68 8.35 1.36 24.87
N GLY A 69 7.38 0.54 25.27
CA GLY A 69 6.10 1.00 25.82
C GLY A 69 5.02 1.32 24.78
N LEU A 70 5.37 1.39 23.50
CA LEU A 70 4.43 1.60 22.39
C LEU A 70 3.94 0.27 21.82
N LEU A 71 2.70 0.26 21.35
CA LEU A 71 2.08 -0.91 20.69
C LEU A 71 2.07 -0.73 19.18
N TYR A 72 2.60 -1.73 18.49
CA TYR A 72 2.73 -1.82 17.05
C TYR A 72 1.94 -3.01 16.50
N TYR A 73 1.43 -2.88 15.28
CA TYR A 73 0.62 -3.89 14.60
C TYR A 73 1.15 -4.08 13.19
N ARG A 74 1.16 -5.30 12.67
CA ARG A 74 1.57 -5.53 11.28
C ARG A 74 0.50 -5.03 10.32
N SER A 75 0.88 -4.32 9.26
CA SER A 75 -0.08 -3.82 8.25
C SER A 75 -0.91 -4.96 7.65
N ARG A 76 -0.27 -6.09 7.34
CA ARG A 76 -0.94 -7.28 6.78
C ARG A 76 -2.07 -7.80 7.67
N ASP A 77 -1.86 -7.87 8.99
CA ASP A 77 -2.89 -8.33 9.92
C ASP A 77 -4.11 -7.38 9.94
N ILE A 78 -3.89 -6.08 9.69
CA ILE A 78 -4.96 -5.08 9.58
C ILE A 78 -5.72 -5.23 8.25
N GLU A 79 -5.01 -5.45 7.15
CA GLU A 79 -5.58 -5.66 5.82
C GLU A 79 -6.40 -6.96 5.77
N ASP A 80 -5.87 -8.05 6.31
CA ASP A 80 -6.55 -9.35 6.40
C ASP A 80 -7.87 -9.25 7.17
N LEU A 81 -7.95 -8.35 8.16
CA LEU A 81 -9.17 -8.11 8.93
C LEU A 81 -10.29 -7.47 8.11
N LEU A 82 -9.95 -6.64 7.13
CA LEU A 82 -10.92 -6.07 6.19
C LEU A 82 -11.35 -7.13 5.18
N ASN A 83 -10.40 -7.93 4.68
CA ASN A 83 -10.67 -8.96 3.69
C ASN A 83 -11.47 -10.16 4.25
N LYS A 84 -11.33 -10.49 5.54
CA LYS A 84 -12.12 -11.56 6.19
C LYS A 84 -13.60 -11.24 6.39
N LYS A 85 -14.03 -10.00 6.16
CA LYS A 85 -15.44 -9.58 6.25
C LYS A 85 -16.12 -9.42 4.88
N ALA A 86 -15.47 -9.84 3.79
CA ALA A 86 -16.09 -9.95 2.47
C ALA A 86 -16.61 -11.37 2.22
#